data_AF-A0A4Q7IS21-F1
#
_entry.id   AF-A0A4Q7IS21-F1
#
_cell.length_a   1.000
_cell.length_b   1.000
_cell.length_c   1.000
_cell.angle_alpha   90.00
_cell.angle_beta   90.00
_cell.angle_gamma   90.00
#
_symmetry.space_group_name_H-M   'P 1'
#
loop_
_entity.id
_entity.type
_entity.pdbx_description
1 polymer ?
#
loop_
_entity_poly.entity_id
_entity_poly.type
_entity_poly.pdbx_seq_one_letter_code
_entity_poly.pdbx_strand_id
1 'polypeptide(L)'
;MSLNEHLTSQQSIWLFIEHNSLYLNELFPDKHQVFIFRDVFLMALSTTLKSKFTLAVRKAWQNILHVFTNMVLARVHGYSNIISMQQYRNRFQESKSFNGKLRRDP
;
A
#
# COMPACT_ATOMS: atom_id res chain seq x y z
N MET A 1 -18.91 -13.00 6.71
CA MET A 1 -18.24 -12.25 5.64
C MET A 1 -18.82 -10.84 5.59
N SER A 2 -18.02 -9.84 5.94
CA SER A 2 -18.44 -8.44 6.12
C SER A 2 -17.87 -7.57 5.00
N LEU A 3 -18.54 -6.45 4.67
CA LEU A 3 -18.13 -5.42 3.70
C LEU A 3 -16.66 -4.95 3.87
N ASN A 4 -16.07 -5.20 5.06
CA ASN A 4 -14.68 -5.00 5.46
C ASN A 4 -13.65 -6.01 4.92
N GLU A 5 -14.06 -7.09 4.23
CA GLU A 5 -13.14 -8.15 3.78
C GLU A 5 -12.48 -7.87 2.41
N HIS A 6 -12.95 -6.88 1.64
CA HIS A 6 -12.58 -6.70 0.22
C HIS A 6 -12.49 -5.23 -0.25
N LEU A 7 -11.93 -4.30 0.53
CA LEU A 7 -11.45 -3.00 -0.02
C LEU A 7 -10.14 -3.17 -0.86
N THR A 8 -10.02 -4.29 -1.57
CA THR A 8 -8.82 -4.92 -2.15
C THR A 8 -7.77 -5.25 -1.09
N SER A 9 -7.43 -6.54 -0.96
CA SER A 9 -6.48 -7.01 0.05
C SER A 9 -5.23 -6.12 0.07
N GLN A 10 -4.69 -5.79 1.25
CA GLN A 10 -3.43 -5.04 1.37
C GLN A 10 -2.33 -5.61 0.46
N GLN A 11 -2.38 -6.91 0.20
CA GLN A 11 -1.56 -7.63 -0.75
C GLN A 11 -1.77 -7.22 -2.21
N SER A 12 -3.01 -7.03 -2.67
CA SER A 12 -3.32 -6.50 -4.00
C SER A 12 -2.76 -5.08 -4.18
N ILE A 13 -2.89 -4.23 -3.16
CA ILE A 13 -2.32 -2.88 -3.15
C ILE A 13 -0.79 -2.93 -3.22
N TRP A 14 -0.18 -3.82 -2.43
CA TRP A 14 1.26 -4.03 -2.45
C TRP A 14 1.77 -4.48 -3.83
N LEU A 15 1.13 -5.47 -4.44
CA LEU A 15 1.50 -5.96 -5.77
C LEU A 15 1.37 -4.87 -6.84
N PHE A 16 0.34 -4.04 -6.76
CA PHE A 16 0.18 -2.89 -7.65
C PHE A 16 1.33 -1.88 -7.48
N ILE A 17 1.68 -1.55 -6.23
CA ILE A 17 2.80 -0.64 -5.94
C ILE A 17 4.13 -1.23 -6.42
N GLU A 18 4.34 -2.53 -6.23
CA GLU A 18 5.54 -3.21 -6.70
C GLU A 18 5.67 -3.16 -8.22
N HIS A 19 4.58 -3.48 -8.93
CA HIS A 19 4.51 -3.44 -10.39
C HIS A 19 4.79 -2.04 -10.96
N ASN A 20 4.31 -0.99 -10.29
CA ASN A 20 4.42 0.40 -10.74
C ASN A 20 5.53 1.18 -10.03
N SER A 21 6.48 0.51 -9.37
CA SER A 21 7.44 1.15 -8.48
C SER A 21 8.32 2.21 -9.15
N LEU A 22 8.70 2.03 -10.44
CA LEU A 22 9.45 3.02 -11.20
C LEU A 22 8.64 4.31 -11.40
N TYR A 23 7.40 4.18 -11.87
CA TYR A 23 6.49 5.32 -12.04
C TYR A 23 6.22 6.03 -10.70
N LEU A 24 6.01 5.26 -9.63
CA LEU A 24 5.80 5.83 -8.29
C LEU A 24 7.04 6.55 -7.76
N ASN A 25 8.25 6.12 -8.14
CA ASN A 25 9.49 6.82 -7.81
C ASN A 25 9.64 8.14 -8.57
N GLU A 26 9.15 8.21 -9.81
CA GLU A 26 9.11 9.45 -10.59
C GLU A 26 8.00 10.41 -10.11
N LEU A 27 6.87 9.86 -9.65
CA LEU A 27 5.75 10.64 -9.13
C LEU A 27 6.04 11.18 -7.71
N PHE A 28 6.78 10.40 -6.92
CA PHE A 28 7.19 10.75 -5.56
C PHE A 28 8.71 10.66 -5.43
N PRO A 29 9.50 11.55 -6.08
CA PRO A 29 10.94 11.57 -5.93
C PRO A 29 11.38 11.88 -4.48
N ASP A 30 10.55 12.59 -3.72
CA ASP A 30 10.79 12.90 -2.32
C ASP A 30 9.69 12.36 -1.40
N LYS A 31 10.09 11.84 -0.23
CA LYS A 31 9.19 11.23 0.76
C LYS A 31 8.12 12.21 1.28
N HIS A 32 8.41 13.51 1.33
CA HIS A 32 7.45 14.53 1.76
C HIS A 32 6.29 14.66 0.77
N GLN A 33 6.54 14.40 -0.51
CA GLN A 33 5.49 14.43 -1.54
C GLN A 33 4.44 13.35 -1.35
N VAL A 34 4.80 12.19 -0.79
CA VAL A 34 3.84 11.13 -0.44
C VAL A 34 2.85 11.61 0.63
N PHE A 35 3.32 12.38 1.62
CA PHE A 35 2.47 12.98 2.65
C PHE A 35 1.61 14.11 2.10
N ILE A 36 2.20 15.00 1.29
CA ILE A 36 1.46 16.07 0.59
C ILE A 36 0.32 15.47 -0.26
N PHE A 37 0.60 14.39 -0.99
CA PHE A 37 -0.41 13.70 -1.79
C PHE A 37 -1.60 13.24 -0.94
N ARG A 38 -1.35 12.61 0.21
CA ARG A 38 -2.41 12.17 1.13
C ARG A 38 -3.30 13.33 1.58
N ASP A 39 -2.69 14.46 1.95
CA ASP A 39 -3.42 15.61 2.46
C ASP A 39 -4.25 16.29 1.36
N VAL A 40 -3.64 16.50 0.19
CA VAL A 40 -4.33 17.04 -1.00
C VAL A 40 -5.47 16.13 -1.43
N PHE A 41 -5.28 14.81 -1.40
CA PHE A 41 -6.34 13.85 -1.74
C PHE A 41 -7.53 13.97 -0.77
N LEU A 42 -7.28 14.02 0.53
CA LEU A 42 -8.35 14.19 1.53
C LEU A 42 -9.07 15.53 1.37
N MET A 43 -8.34 16.59 1.03
CA MET A 43 -8.92 17.89 0.74
C MET A 43 -9.81 17.83 -0.50
N ALA A 44 -9.32 17.28 -1.61
CA ALA A 44 -10.09 17.10 -2.85
C ALA A 44 -11.34 16.26 -2.62
N LEU A 45 -11.22 15.19 -1.84
CA LEU A 45 -12.33 14.31 -1.47
C LEU A 45 -13.39 15.08 -0.65
N SER A 46 -12.95 15.89 0.32
CA SER A 46 -13.83 16.75 1.11
C SER A 46 -14.57 17.76 0.25
N THR A 47 -13.87 18.42 -0.69
CA THR A 47 -14.46 19.41 -1.61
C THR A 47 -15.47 18.77 -2.55
N THR A 48 -15.21 17.54 -3.00
CA THR A 48 -16.08 16.82 -3.94
C THR A 48 -17.32 16.28 -3.26
N LEU A 49 -17.17 15.64 -2.09
CA LEU A 49 -18.26 14.98 -1.39
C LEU A 49 -19.08 15.93 -0.52
N LYS A 50 -18.51 17.08 -0.10
CA LYS A 50 -19.17 18.10 0.72
C LYS A 50 -19.86 17.49 1.95
N SER A 51 -21.18 17.63 2.07
CA SER A 51 -21.97 17.08 3.18
C SER A 51 -21.95 15.54 3.24
N LYS A 52 -21.64 14.85 2.14
CA LYS A 52 -21.46 13.39 2.12
C LYS A 52 -20.11 12.94 2.69
N PHE A 53 -19.17 13.86 2.89
CA PHE A 53 -17.90 13.58 3.55
C PHE A 53 -18.04 13.54 5.07
N THR A 54 -18.82 12.57 5.54
CA THR A 54 -19.08 12.38 6.97
C THR A 54 -17.79 12.02 7.70
N LEU A 55 -17.80 12.16 9.03
CA LEU A 55 -16.65 11.79 9.86
C LEU A 55 -16.22 10.32 9.65
N ALA A 56 -17.18 9.41 9.49
CA ALA A 56 -16.91 8.00 9.24
C ALA A 56 -16.20 7.79 7.89
N VAL A 57 -16.68 8.45 6.84
CA VAL A 57 -16.06 8.41 5.50
C VAL A 57 -14.65 8.99 5.55
N ARG A 58 -14.45 10.13 6.23
CA ARG A 58 -13.14 10.75 6.43
C ARG A 58 -12.15 9.79 7.10
N LYS A 59 -12.56 9.16 8.21
CA LYS A 59 -11.70 8.21 8.94
C LYS A 59 -11.35 6.99 8.09
N ALA A 60 -12.31 6.45 7.33
CA ALA A 60 -12.07 5.33 6.44
C ALA A 60 -11.01 5.68 5.38
N TRP A 61 -11.14 6.83 4.71
CA TRP A 61 -10.16 7.27 3.71
C TRP A 61 -8.81 7.62 4.31
N GLN A 62 -8.77 8.23 5.50
CA GLN A 62 -7.52 8.48 6.22
C GLN A 62 -6.75 7.18 6.48
N ASN A 63 -7.44 6.10 6.87
CA ASN A 63 -6.83 4.80 7.12
C ASN A 63 -6.33 4.15 5.83
N ILE A 64 -7.14 4.15 4.77
CA ILE A 64 -6.74 3.59 3.46
C ILE A 64 -5.51 4.30 2.91
N LEU A 65 -5.52 5.64 2.91
CA LEU A 65 -4.38 6.43 2.43
C LEU A 65 -3.14 6.25 3.29
N HIS A 66 -3.30 6.09 4.60
CA HIS A 66 -2.17 5.80 5.49
C HIS A 66 -1.50 4.46 5.13
N VAL A 67 -2.30 3.40 4.90
CA VAL A 67 -1.76 2.10 4.47
C VAL A 67 -1.06 2.21 3.12
N PHE A 68 -1.69 2.85 2.13
CA PHE A 68 -1.13 3.04 0.81
C PHE A 68 0.20 3.82 0.84
N THR A 69 0.21 4.99 1.48
CA THR A 69 1.41 5.85 1.56
C THR A 69 2.56 5.16 2.27
N ASN A 70 2.28 4.40 3.33
CA ASN A 70 3.29 3.59 4.01
C ASN A 70 3.89 2.51 3.10
N MET A 71 3.08 1.84 2.28
CA MET A 71 3.58 0.84 1.32
C MET A 71 4.44 1.50 0.23
N VAL A 72 4.04 2.67 -0.27
CA VAL A 72 4.85 3.46 -1.22
C VAL A 72 6.19 3.86 -0.58
N LEU A 73 6.18 4.42 0.62
CA LEU A 73 7.40 4.80 1.36
C LEU A 73 8.33 3.61 1.57
N ALA A 74 7.79 2.45 1.93
CA ALA A 74 8.57 1.23 2.13
C ALA A 74 9.17 0.70 0.82
N ARG A 75 8.43 0.76 -0.29
CA ARG A 75 8.86 0.19 -1.57
C ARG A 75 9.79 1.10 -2.37
N VAL A 76 9.50 2.40 -2.39
CA VAL A 76 10.16 3.42 -3.20
C VAL A 76 11.34 4.05 -2.45
N HIS A 77 11.13 4.41 -1.18
CA HIS A 77 12.14 5.14 -0.39
C HIS A 77 12.86 4.28 0.66
N GLY A 78 12.57 2.97 0.71
CA GLY A 78 13.23 2.05 1.65
C GLY A 78 12.91 2.32 3.12
N TYR A 79 11.82 3.04 3.43
CA TYR A 79 11.47 3.40 4.81
C TYR A 79 10.96 2.17 5.57
N SER A 80 11.76 1.68 6.53
CA SER A 80 11.49 0.47 7.31
C SER A 80 10.93 0.81 8.71
N ASN A 81 9.70 1.33 8.78
CA ASN A 81 8.96 1.43 10.06
C ASN A 81 7.79 0.43 10.16
N ILE A 82 7.76 -0.58 9.29
CA ILE A 82 6.61 -1.46 9.17
C ILE A 82 7.01 -2.90 9.51
N ILE A 83 6.77 -3.27 10.77
CA ILE A 83 6.91 -4.65 11.31
C ILE A 83 6.10 -5.66 10.46
N SER A 84 5.06 -5.25 9.73
CA SER A 84 4.30 -6.15 8.85
C SER A 84 4.96 -6.44 7.49
N MET A 85 5.89 -5.61 7.01
CA MET A 85 6.53 -5.80 5.70
C MET A 85 7.70 -6.79 5.71
N GLN A 86 8.39 -6.90 6.83
CA GLN A 86 9.46 -7.88 7.00
C GLN A 86 8.88 -9.30 7.10
N GLN A 87 7.76 -9.45 7.81
CA GLN A 87 7.00 -10.71 7.84
C GLN A 87 6.45 -11.09 6.47
N TYR A 88 5.99 -10.12 5.67
CA TYR A 88 5.55 -10.37 4.29
C TYR A 88 6.71 -10.77 3.36
N ARG A 89 7.85 -10.06 3.41
CA ARG A 89 9.06 -10.42 2.65
C ARG A 89 9.51 -11.84 2.95
N ASN A 90 9.51 -12.23 4.23
CA ASN A 90 9.91 -13.57 4.64
C ASN A 90 8.94 -14.65 4.08
N ARG A 91 7.62 -14.44 4.17
CA ARG A 91 6.63 -15.38 3.61
C ARG A 91 6.70 -15.48 2.08
N PHE A 92 6.98 -14.38 1.38
CA PHE A 92 7.09 -14.38 -0.08
C PHE A 92 8.39 -15.00 -0.58
N GLN A 93 9.47 -14.90 0.20
CA GLN A 93 10.72 -15.61 -0.09
C GLN A 93 10.58 -17.12 0.18
N GLU A 94 9.88 -17.52 1.24
CA GLU A 94 9.56 -18.93 1.51
C GLU A 94 8.69 -19.55 0.40
N SER A 95 7.69 -18.83 -0.12
CA SER A 95 6.84 -19.32 -1.21
C SER A 95 7.58 -19.44 -2.55
N LYS A 96 8.51 -18.53 -2.85
CA LYS A 96 9.44 -18.69 -4.00
C LYS A 96 10.43 -19.84 -3.81
N SER A 97 10.90 -20.08 -2.58
CA SER A 97 11.79 -21.21 -2.28
C SER A 97 11.12 -22.57 -2.41
N PHE A 98 9.80 -22.67 -2.18
CA PHE A 98 9.05 -23.92 -2.36
C PHE A 98 8.81 -24.25 -3.83
N ASN A 99 8.57 -23.25 -4.69
CA ASN A 99 8.40 -23.46 -6.13
C ASN A 99 9.71 -23.75 -6.90
N GLY A 100 10.88 -23.51 -6.29
CA GLY A 100 12.18 -23.85 -6.87
C GLY A 100 12.67 -25.27 -6.57
N LYS A 101 11.98 -26.04 -5.72
CA LYS A 101 12.40 -27.38 -5.28
C LYS A 101 11.62 -28.54 -5.92
N LEU A 102 10.89 -28.29 -7.00
CA LEU A 102 10.35 -29.34 -7.88
C LEU A 102 11.26 -29.54 -9.09
N ARG A 103 12.41 -30.20 -8.86
CA ARG A 103 13.16 -31.06 -9.79
C ARG A 103 14.60 -31.19 -9.31
N ARG A 104 14.89 -32.33 -8.70
CA ARG A 104 16.07 -33.19 -8.89
C ARG A 104 15.93 -34.34 -7.90
N ASP A 105 15.12 -35.31 -8.31
CA ASP A 105 15.33 -36.77 -8.39
C ASP A 105 16.21 -37.46 -7.32
N PRO A 106 15.97 -38.76 -7.07
CA PRO A 106 16.32 -39.81 -8.05
C PRO A 106 15.13 -40.49 -8.72
#